data_AF-A0A8X6LLY7-F1
#
_entry.id   AF-A0A8X6LLY7-F1
#
_cell.length_a   1.000
_cell.length_b   1.000
_cell.length_c   1.000
_cell.angle_alpha   90.00
_cell.angle_beta   90.00
_cell.angle_gamma   90.00
#
_symmetry.space_group_name_H-M   'P 1'
#
loop_
_entity.id
_entity.type
_entity.pdbx_description
1 polymer ?
#
loop_
_entity_poly.entity_id
_entity_poly.type
_entity_poly.pdbx_seq_one_letter_code
_entity_poly.pdbx_strand_id
1 'polypeptide(L)'
;MFKNCRKEDLRIVALELGETLSEKVTIVELTEIIKENKYFKEDVEFVKELIQYTIEDRKKAEEDRKKAEEARLREKELELELARLHRVNSDNERKYEGYNSLDALVKSVRILTVKVPNRPEVSDKIFSTLEKEVASHISVRAGNDWFRTLELAKEID
;
A
#
# COMPACT_ATOMS: atom_id res chain seq x y z
N MET A 1 35.64 32.31 -23.36
CA MET A 1 34.31 32.66 -22.82
C MET A 1 33.36 31.47 -22.80
N PHE A 2 33.38 30.57 -23.80
CA PHE A 2 32.45 29.43 -23.87
C PHE A 2 32.96 28.12 -23.23
N LYS A 3 33.47 28.15 -21.99
CA LYS A 3 33.87 26.90 -21.32
C LYS A 3 32.61 26.15 -20.89
N ASN A 4 32.52 24.85 -21.19
CA ASN A 4 31.38 23.95 -20.93
C ASN A 4 30.08 24.19 -21.74
N CYS A 5 30.11 25.01 -22.79
CA CYS A 5 28.94 25.19 -23.67
C CYS A 5 28.84 24.05 -24.69
N ARG A 6 27.66 23.44 -24.80
CA ARG A 6 27.32 22.51 -25.88
C ARG A 6 26.86 23.28 -27.13
N LYS A 7 26.82 22.60 -28.27
CA LYS A 7 26.25 23.14 -29.51
C LYS A 7 24.82 23.66 -29.31
N GLU A 8 24.03 22.94 -28.52
CA GLU A 8 22.66 23.30 -28.16
C GLU A 8 22.60 24.58 -27.33
N ASP A 9 23.47 24.72 -26.33
CA ASP A 9 23.53 25.93 -25.48
C ASP A 9 23.84 27.17 -26.33
N LEU A 10 24.84 27.07 -27.23
CA LEU A 10 25.19 28.17 -28.14
C LEU A 10 24.07 28.48 -29.15
N ARG A 11 23.29 27.48 -29.54
CA ARG A 11 22.15 27.66 -30.44
C ARG A 11 21.03 28.43 -29.74
N ILE A 12 20.75 28.13 -28.49
CA ILE A 12 19.77 28.85 -27.67
C ILE A 12 20.23 30.30 -27.48
N VAL A 13 21.49 30.51 -27.07
CA VAL A 13 22.04 31.86 -26.88
C VAL A 13 21.95 32.69 -28.16
N ALA A 14 22.32 32.14 -29.32
CA ALA A 14 22.22 32.86 -30.58
C ALA A 14 20.75 33.18 -30.97
N LEU A 15 19.81 32.27 -30.69
CA LEU A 15 18.38 32.53 -30.88
C LEU A 15 17.90 33.69 -29.98
N GLU A 16 18.32 33.70 -28.72
CA GLU A 16 17.94 34.72 -27.73
C GLU A 16 18.56 36.10 -28.05
N LEU A 17 19.73 36.11 -28.70
CA LEU A 17 20.34 37.33 -29.25
C LEU A 17 19.65 37.84 -30.52
N GLY A 18 18.61 37.15 -30.99
CA GLY A 18 17.80 37.52 -32.14
C GLY A 18 18.34 37.05 -33.48
N GLU A 19 19.27 36.10 -33.50
CA GLU A 19 19.85 35.56 -34.74
C GLU A 19 19.03 34.41 -35.30
N THR A 20 18.86 34.37 -36.62
CA THR A 20 18.20 33.25 -37.30
C THR A 20 19.22 32.18 -37.67
N LEU A 21 19.06 30.98 -37.13
CA LEU A 21 20.02 29.88 -37.30
C LEU A 21 19.52 28.84 -38.31
N SER A 22 20.38 28.48 -39.26
CA SER A 22 20.14 27.35 -40.16
C SER A 22 20.31 26.00 -39.45
N GLU A 23 19.63 24.97 -39.92
CA GLU A 23 19.55 23.65 -39.28
C GLU A 23 20.90 22.91 -39.21
N LYS A 24 21.85 23.26 -40.10
CA LYS A 24 23.18 22.66 -40.20
C LYS A 24 24.33 23.57 -39.74
N VAL A 25 24.05 24.55 -38.89
CA VAL A 25 25.11 25.42 -38.36
C VAL A 25 26.09 24.62 -37.47
N THR A 26 27.38 24.89 -37.62
CA THR A 26 28.48 24.30 -36.82
C THR A 26 28.76 25.12 -35.56
N ILE A 27 29.46 24.52 -34.58
CA ILE A 27 29.81 25.21 -33.33
C ILE A 27 30.66 26.46 -33.59
N VAL A 28 31.58 26.38 -34.55
CA VAL A 28 32.47 27.50 -34.91
C VAL A 28 31.66 28.67 -35.47
N GLU A 29 30.76 28.41 -36.40
CA GLU A 29 29.86 29.42 -36.98
C GLU A 29 28.96 30.06 -35.90
N LEU A 30 28.42 29.29 -34.94
CA LEU A 30 27.66 29.86 -33.81
C LEU A 30 28.52 30.81 -32.98
N THR A 31 29.75 30.43 -32.68
CA THR A 31 30.63 31.29 -31.88
C THR A 31 31.05 32.55 -32.61
N GLU A 32 31.14 32.53 -33.94
CA GLU A 32 31.41 33.72 -34.76
C GLU A 32 30.19 34.63 -34.82
N ILE A 33 29.00 34.09 -35.10
CA ILE A 33 27.74 34.85 -35.10
C ILE A 33 27.53 35.56 -33.77
N ILE A 34 27.72 34.85 -32.65
CA ILE A 34 27.58 35.44 -31.31
C ILE A 34 28.62 36.55 -31.09
N LYS A 35 29.85 36.41 -31.58
CA LYS A 35 30.89 37.44 -31.44
C LYS A 35 30.68 38.65 -32.33
N GLU A 36 30.06 38.46 -33.50
CA GLU A 36 29.80 39.54 -34.44
C GLU A 36 28.55 40.36 -34.07
N ASN A 37 27.65 39.78 -33.29
CA ASN A 37 26.42 40.40 -32.82
C ASN A 37 26.69 41.69 -32.02
N LYS A 38 25.82 42.69 -32.22
CA LYS A 38 25.90 44.01 -31.58
C LYS A 38 25.93 43.94 -30.04
N TYR A 39 25.16 43.02 -29.44
CA TYR A 39 25.08 42.88 -27.99
C TYR A 39 26.38 42.34 -27.41
N PHE A 40 27.10 41.52 -28.16
CA PHE A 40 28.42 41.05 -27.74
C PHE A 40 29.47 42.16 -27.79
N LYS A 41 29.32 43.14 -28.69
CA LYS A 41 30.23 44.29 -28.80
C LYS A 41 29.91 45.41 -27.81
N GLU A 42 28.62 45.60 -27.48
CA GLU A 42 28.16 46.59 -26.50
C GLU A 42 28.32 46.09 -25.05
N ASP A 43 27.88 44.87 -24.75
CA ASP A 43 27.91 44.32 -23.40
C ASP A 43 28.31 42.84 -23.40
N VAL A 44 29.62 42.64 -23.26
CA VAL A 44 30.23 41.30 -23.16
C VAL A 44 29.76 40.56 -21.91
N GLU A 45 29.42 41.26 -20.83
CA GLU A 45 29.04 40.64 -19.56
C GLU A 45 27.61 40.11 -19.61
N PHE A 46 26.69 40.86 -20.23
CA PHE A 46 25.34 40.38 -20.54
C PHE A 46 25.37 39.05 -21.31
N VAL A 47 26.20 38.94 -22.36
CA VAL A 47 26.28 37.71 -23.15
C VAL A 47 26.88 36.55 -22.32
N LYS A 48 27.82 36.81 -21.42
CA LYS A 48 28.33 35.78 -20.50
C LYS A 48 27.26 35.31 -19.52
N GLU A 49 26.48 36.23 -18.94
CA GLU A 49 25.38 35.91 -18.03
C GLU A 49 24.31 35.09 -18.74
N LEU A 50 23.98 35.44 -19.98
CA LEU A 50 23.06 34.69 -20.82
C LEU A 50 23.55 33.25 -21.08
N ILE A 51 24.83 33.09 -21.42
CA ILE A 51 25.43 31.76 -21.59
C ILE A 51 25.38 30.96 -20.28
N GLN A 52 25.69 31.61 -19.15
CA GLN A 52 25.67 30.94 -17.85
C GLN A 52 24.25 30.51 -17.49
N TYR A 53 23.26 31.37 -17.68
CA TYR A 53 21.85 31.08 -17.49
C TYR A 53 21.40 29.89 -18.34
N THR A 54 21.74 29.84 -19.64
CA THR A 54 21.39 28.70 -20.50
C THR A 54 22.00 27.39 -19.99
N ILE A 55 23.25 27.39 -19.53
CA ILE A 55 23.90 26.20 -18.98
C ILE A 55 23.22 25.75 -17.68
N GLU A 56 22.89 26.69 -16.80
CA GLU A 56 22.22 26.42 -15.53
C GLU A 56 20.80 25.91 -15.74
N ASP A 57 20.04 26.48 -16.67
CA ASP A 57 18.70 26.04 -17.04
C ASP A 57 18.71 24.60 -17.58
N ARG A 58 19.65 24.28 -18.49
CA ARG A 58 19.87 22.91 -18.97
C ARG A 58 20.16 21.95 -17.81
N LYS A 59 21.02 22.34 -16.87
CA LYS A 59 21.40 21.51 -15.72
C LYS A 59 20.19 21.27 -14.80
N LYS A 60 19.39 22.30 -14.57
CA LYS A 60 18.18 22.22 -13.75
C LYS A 60 17.12 21.33 -14.41
N ALA A 61 16.89 21.47 -15.72
CA ALA A 61 15.97 20.62 -16.46
C ALA A 61 16.37 19.13 -16.42
N GLU A 62 17.67 18.84 -16.47
CA GLU A 62 18.19 17.47 -16.32
C GLU A 62 17.97 16.92 -14.91
N GLU A 63 18.16 17.75 -13.89
CA GLU A 63 17.90 17.39 -12.49
C GLU A 63 16.40 17.15 -12.22
N ASP A 64 15.54 18.02 -12.73
CA ASP A 64 14.09 17.89 -12.60
C ASP A 64 13.57 16.65 -13.34
N ARG A 65 14.13 16.34 -14.52
CA ARG A 65 13.81 15.09 -15.23
C ARG A 65 14.20 13.86 -14.40
N LYS A 66 15.38 13.89 -13.75
CA LYS A 66 15.82 12.80 -12.88
C LYS A 66 14.92 12.66 -11.65
N LYS A 67 14.55 13.76 -11.00
CA LYS A 67 13.61 13.75 -9.86
C LYS A 67 12.23 13.22 -10.25
N ALA A 68 11.72 13.60 -11.42
CA ALA A 68 10.45 13.10 -11.92
C ALA A 68 10.49 11.59 -12.21
N GLU A 69 11.60 11.08 -12.77
CA GLU A 69 11.78 9.65 -13.00
C GLU A 69 11.87 8.87 -11.69
N GLU A 70 12.65 9.36 -10.71
CA GLU A 70 12.74 8.77 -9.36
C GLU A 70 11.38 8.77 -8.66
N ALA A 71 10.61 9.87 -8.74
CA ALA A 71 9.26 9.94 -8.19
C ALA A 71 8.32 8.91 -8.84
N ARG A 72 8.38 8.76 -10.16
CA ARG A 72 7.56 7.77 -10.90
C ARG A 72 7.94 6.33 -10.55
N LEU A 73 9.23 6.07 -10.31
CA LEU A 73 9.68 4.75 -9.85
C LEU A 73 9.17 4.46 -8.45
N ARG A 74 9.29 5.43 -7.53
CA ARG A 74 8.80 5.31 -6.15
C ARG A 74 7.29 5.09 -6.09
N GLU A 75 6.53 5.76 -6.94
CA GLU A 75 5.07 5.56 -7.05
C GLU A 75 4.73 4.11 -7.45
N LYS A 76 5.42 3.55 -8.46
CA LYS A 76 5.24 2.15 -8.85
C LYS A 76 5.62 1.16 -7.74
N GLU A 77 6.68 1.45 -6.98
CA GLU A 77 7.07 0.60 -5.84
C GLU A 77 6.00 0.60 -4.75
N LEU A 78 5.42 1.77 -4.43
CA LEU A 78 4.32 1.88 -3.48
C LEU A 78 3.07 1.14 -3.95
N GLU A 79 2.73 1.24 -5.24
CA GLU A 79 1.60 0.52 -5.84
C GLU A 79 1.79 -1.00 -5.74
N LEU A 80 2.99 -1.51 -6.04
CA LEU A 80 3.31 -2.94 -5.90
C LEU A 80 3.23 -3.41 -4.44
N GLU A 81 3.69 -2.60 -3.50
CA GLU A 81 3.64 -2.93 -2.08
C GLU A 81 2.20 -2.95 -1.55
N LEU A 82 1.36 -1.99 -1.97
CA LEU A 82 -0.07 -2.00 -1.68
C LEU A 82 -0.76 -3.24 -2.25
N ALA A 83 -0.43 -3.63 -3.48
CA ALA A 83 -0.97 -4.86 -4.09
C ALA A 83 -0.54 -6.12 -3.31
N ARG A 84 0.70 -6.18 -2.81
CA ARG A 84 1.16 -7.27 -1.94
C ARG A 84 0.42 -7.32 -0.62
N LEU A 85 0.25 -6.18 0.04
CA LEU A 85 -0.50 -6.09 1.29
C LEU A 85 -1.96 -6.53 1.11
N HIS A 86 -2.62 -6.09 0.04
CA HIS A 86 -3.98 -6.55 -0.29
C HIS A 86 -4.03 -8.06 -0.48
N ARG A 87 -3.07 -8.66 -1.20
CA ARG A 87 -3.01 -10.12 -1.38
C ARG A 87 -2.84 -10.87 -0.05
N VAL A 88 -1.92 -10.43 0.80
CA VAL A 88 -1.69 -11.02 2.13
C VAL A 88 -2.93 -10.89 3.01
N ASN A 89 -3.61 -9.74 2.95
CA ASN A 89 -4.83 -9.52 3.72
C ASN A 89 -5.97 -10.43 3.26
N SER A 90 -6.18 -10.59 1.95
CA SER A 90 -7.15 -11.53 1.38
C SER A 90 -6.85 -13.00 1.74
N ASP A 91 -5.56 -13.37 1.80
CA ASP A 91 -5.16 -14.73 2.22
C ASP A 91 -5.41 -14.95 3.72
N ASN A 92 -5.20 -13.92 4.55
CA ASN A 92 -5.55 -13.96 5.96
C ASN A 92 -7.07 -14.03 6.19
N GLU A 93 -7.86 -13.20 5.51
CA GLU A 93 -9.33 -13.23 5.60
C GLU A 93 -9.88 -14.62 5.26
N ARG A 94 -9.41 -15.23 4.18
CA ARG A 94 -9.75 -16.62 3.80
C ARG A 94 -9.35 -17.65 4.87
N LYS A 95 -8.27 -17.42 5.60
CA LYS A 95 -7.82 -18.31 6.68
C LYS A 95 -8.70 -18.19 7.93
N TYR A 96 -9.24 -17.02 8.23
CA TYR A 96 -10.09 -16.79 9.41
C TYR A 96 -11.59 -17.04 9.15
N GLU A 97 -12.07 -16.98 7.90
CA GLU A 97 -13.44 -17.38 7.55
C GLU A 97 -13.73 -18.86 7.86
N GLY A 98 -12.72 -19.74 7.76
CA GLY A 98 -12.86 -21.17 8.04
C GLY A 98 -13.05 -21.52 9.53
N TYR A 99 -12.59 -20.67 10.45
CA TYR A 99 -12.67 -20.90 11.90
C TYR A 99 -13.81 -20.13 12.58
N ASN A 100 -14.34 -19.08 11.95
CA ASN A 100 -15.35 -18.21 12.54
C ASN A 100 -16.78 -18.46 12.01
N SER A 101 -16.97 -19.46 11.14
CA SER A 101 -18.31 -19.79 10.65
C SER A 101 -19.13 -20.43 11.78
N LEU A 102 -20.29 -19.86 12.06
CA LEU A 102 -21.31 -20.43 12.96
C LEU A 102 -21.58 -21.91 12.61
N ASP A 103 -21.48 -22.28 11.35
CA ASP A 103 -21.65 -23.65 10.87
C ASP A 103 -20.55 -24.61 11.38
N ALA A 104 -19.30 -24.17 11.46
CA ALA A 104 -18.20 -24.94 12.03
C ALA A 104 -18.37 -25.12 13.55
N LEU A 105 -18.82 -24.07 14.25
CA LEU A 105 -19.13 -24.13 15.67
C LEU A 105 -20.30 -25.07 15.94
N VAL A 106 -21.40 -24.98 15.18
CA VAL A 106 -22.56 -25.87 15.28
C VAL A 106 -22.17 -27.33 14.99
N LYS A 107 -21.32 -27.59 13.99
CA LYS A 107 -20.78 -28.93 13.71
C LYS A 107 -19.88 -29.47 14.83
N SER A 108 -19.23 -28.58 15.59
CA SER A 108 -18.41 -28.99 16.74
C SER A 108 -19.24 -29.38 17.96
N VAL A 109 -20.51 -28.94 18.04
CA VAL A 109 -21.43 -29.32 19.13
C VAL A 109 -21.79 -30.80 19.00
N ARG A 110 -21.24 -31.62 19.91
CA ARG A 110 -21.57 -33.06 19.99
C ARG A 110 -22.74 -33.25 20.95
N ILE A 111 -23.92 -33.59 20.40
CA ILE A 111 -25.08 -33.98 21.20
C ILE A 111 -24.99 -35.47 21.50
N LEU A 112 -24.74 -35.83 22.76
CA LEU A 112 -24.82 -37.22 23.25
C LEU A 112 -26.18 -37.40 23.95
N THR A 113 -27.07 -38.19 23.35
CA THR A 113 -28.38 -38.51 23.96
C THR A 113 -28.28 -39.82 24.73
N VAL A 114 -28.39 -39.78 26.05
CA VAL A 114 -28.43 -40.96 26.91
C VAL A 114 -29.83 -41.05 27.53
N LYS A 115 -30.50 -42.19 27.38
CA LYS A 115 -31.78 -42.43 28.04
C LYS A 115 -31.54 -42.65 29.54
N VAL A 116 -31.92 -41.69 30.36
CA VAL A 116 -31.90 -41.83 31.82
C VAL A 116 -33.18 -42.58 32.25
N PRO A 117 -33.09 -43.64 33.07
CA PRO A 117 -34.27 -44.27 33.65
C PRO A 117 -35.11 -43.25 34.42
N ASN A 118 -36.42 -43.26 34.23
CA ASN A 118 -37.35 -42.37 34.95
C ASN A 118 -37.57 -42.90 36.39
N ARG A 119 -36.49 -42.90 37.17
CA ARG A 119 -36.48 -43.20 38.61
C ARG A 119 -35.68 -42.09 39.30
N PRO A 120 -36.30 -41.29 40.17
CA PRO A 120 -35.67 -40.11 40.77
C PRO A 120 -34.35 -40.45 41.48
N GLU A 121 -34.26 -41.63 42.11
CA GLU A 121 -33.06 -42.05 42.83
C GLU A 121 -31.86 -42.32 41.92
N VAL A 122 -32.11 -42.65 40.65
CA VAL A 122 -31.06 -42.96 39.66
C VAL A 122 -30.61 -41.69 38.95
N SER A 123 -31.55 -40.79 38.62
CA SER A 123 -31.22 -39.48 38.04
C SER A 123 -30.36 -38.66 38.99
N ASP A 124 -30.76 -38.56 40.26
CA ASP A 124 -30.06 -37.76 41.26
C ASP A 124 -28.64 -38.26 41.47
N LYS A 125 -28.44 -39.59 41.41
CA LYS A 125 -27.12 -40.19 41.55
C LYS A 125 -26.21 -39.89 40.36
N ILE A 126 -26.72 -39.96 39.13
CA ILE A 126 -25.96 -39.59 37.92
C ILE A 126 -25.53 -38.12 38.01
N PHE A 127 -26.43 -37.23 38.42
CA PHE A 127 -26.12 -35.80 38.52
C PHE A 127 -25.18 -35.47 39.67
N SER A 128 -25.28 -36.16 40.81
CA SER A 128 -24.36 -35.99 41.93
C SER A 128 -22.93 -36.44 41.62
N THR A 129 -22.77 -37.39 40.69
CA THR A 129 -21.44 -37.88 40.24
C THR A 129 -20.80 -37.03 39.15
N LEU A 130 -21.56 -36.12 38.53
CA LEU A 130 -21.00 -35.18 37.56
C LEU A 130 -20.23 -34.08 38.28
N GLU A 131 -19.01 -33.83 37.84
CA GLU A 131 -18.23 -32.70 38.33
C GLU A 131 -18.98 -31.38 38.06
N LYS A 132 -18.93 -30.44 39.03
CA LYS A 132 -19.68 -29.18 38.96
C LYS A 132 -19.36 -28.37 37.70
N GLU A 133 -18.10 -28.39 37.27
CA GLU A 133 -17.65 -27.73 36.05
C GLU A 133 -18.23 -28.40 34.80
N VAL A 134 -18.29 -29.72 34.76
CA VAL A 134 -18.92 -30.45 33.64
C VAL A 134 -20.43 -30.22 33.63
N ALA A 135 -21.08 -30.21 34.80
CA ALA A 135 -22.52 -29.99 34.94
C ALA A 135 -22.98 -28.59 34.47
N SER A 136 -22.14 -27.56 34.56
CA SER A 136 -22.47 -26.21 34.08
C SER A 136 -22.47 -26.08 32.56
N HIS A 137 -21.80 -27.01 31.86
CA HIS A 137 -21.69 -27.03 30.39
C HIS A 137 -22.64 -28.03 29.73
N ILE A 138 -23.39 -28.81 30.52
CA ILE A 138 -24.36 -29.79 30.03
C ILE A 138 -25.78 -29.28 30.26
N SER A 139 -26.61 -29.36 29.21
CA SER A 139 -28.05 -29.16 29.30
C SER A 139 -28.77 -30.51 29.21
N VAL A 140 -29.79 -30.70 30.03
CA VAL A 140 -30.61 -31.91 30.10
C VAL A 140 -31.98 -31.60 29.53
N ARG A 141 -32.53 -32.52 28.73
CA ARG A 141 -33.89 -32.39 28.20
C ARG A 141 -34.84 -33.32 28.95
N ALA A 142 -35.92 -32.77 29.49
CA ALA A 142 -37.03 -33.54 30.04
C ALA A 142 -38.31 -33.18 29.26
N GLY A 143 -38.86 -34.15 28.52
CA GLY A 143 -39.99 -33.90 27.62
C GLY A 143 -39.65 -32.88 26.53
N ASN A 144 -40.35 -31.74 26.53
CA ASN A 144 -40.15 -30.64 25.58
C ASN A 144 -39.24 -29.53 26.09
N ASP A 145 -38.86 -29.58 27.37
CA ASP A 145 -38.13 -28.50 28.03
C ASP A 145 -36.65 -28.86 28.23
N TRP A 146 -35.81 -27.83 28.24
CA TRP A 146 -34.37 -27.93 28.44
C TRP A 146 -33.99 -27.22 29.74
N PHE A 147 -33.17 -27.89 30.54
CA PHE A 147 -32.76 -27.41 31.85
C PHE A 147 -31.25 -27.47 31.97
N ARG A 148 -30.66 -26.56 32.75
CA ARG A 148 -29.30 -26.79 33.24
C ARG A 148 -29.35 -27.86 34.31
N THR A 149 -28.31 -28.70 34.34
CA THR A 149 -28.18 -29.80 35.32
C THR A 149 -28.36 -29.33 36.77
N LEU A 150 -27.92 -28.10 37.09
CA LEU A 150 -28.02 -27.49 38.43
C LEU A 150 -29.41 -26.93 38.77
N GLU A 151 -30.27 -26.71 37.78
CA GLU A 151 -31.62 -26.14 37.95
C GLU A 151 -32.66 -27.23 38.17
N LEU A 152 -32.42 -28.44 37.67
CA LEU A 152 -33.32 -29.60 37.84
C LEU A 152 -33.54 -29.95 39.32
N ALA A 153 -32.52 -29.76 40.17
CA ALA A 153 -32.59 -30.07 41.59
C ALA A 153 -33.55 -29.17 42.40
N LYS A 154 -34.09 -28.10 41.81
CA LYS A 154 -35.01 -27.17 42.48
C LYS A 154 -36.49 -27.45 42.17
N GLU A 155 -36.79 -28.29 41.20
CA GLU A 155 -38.16 -28.55 40.72
C GLU A 155 -38.72 -29.91 41.19
N ILE A 156 -37.95 -30.69 41.95
CA ILE A 156 -38.36 -32.00 42.49
C ILE A 156 -38.89 -31.87 43.95
N ASP A 157 -39.48 -30.73 44.30
CA ASP A 157 -40.21 -30.51 45.58
C ASP A 157 -41.70 -30.23 45.30
#